data_AF-A0A9P6MYW6-F1
#
_entry.id   AF-A0A9P6MYW6-F1
#
_cell.length_a   1.000
_cell.length_b   1.000
_cell.length_c   1.000
_cell.angle_alpha   90.00
_cell.angle_beta   90.00
_cell.angle_gamma   90.00
#
_symmetry.space_group_name_H-M   'P 1'
#
loop_
_entity.id
_entity.type
_entity.pdbx_description
1 polymer ?
#
loop_
_entity_poly.entity_id
_entity_poly.type
_entity_poly.pdbx_seq_one_letter_code
_entity_poly.pdbx_strand_id
1 'polypeptide(L)'
;MNTSAAIPKIFWPAHLCSRHLRTGFIIGWNVRGFTACIATVVSDIELDHLVAALESLSADPQFSDMNKACGVNPVVLGVAIVPFADGMESQAVANSNARLLASRSLLEHTRKDNLWLTIEVKPTYIPSLESLHCCGYGYNNFSSEIIFYKQPDPRSFQFLSLDPLILDISTINASGALFDAAMSPISAQRRTRSSMGHSRSFMSSSGRTVMDDMNVTLQQINSSYKMENAVHAKAKNLLRRRARSRSMSEAVRESAVDLSIRVRSRLSITATTLWPMIQPFTIRPIMVILFVLRMLVEIILWSLNWKFPAWAFNGIAIKDMTTTGQQIDLRLQQACFWPWQYVMVRKRAWTNTAITRAQYISFYNSMWLVANDIIIGLVLGSFLISNNKYMGEVLQRYDYTVDSISAVLEWLTSKNEYPAGLKLNPELNPFLGQLFKWLIELWA
;
A
#
# COMPACT_ATOMS: atom_id res chain seq x y z
N MET A 1 24.63 10.71 -39.68
CA MET A 1 23.33 10.71 -38.95
C MET A 1 23.63 10.29 -37.51
N ASN A 2 23.68 11.25 -36.58
CA ASN A 2 23.92 11.01 -35.16
C ASN A 2 22.66 10.44 -34.50
N THR A 3 22.48 9.13 -34.53
CA THR A 3 21.62 8.47 -33.53
C THR A 3 22.44 8.39 -32.25
N SER A 4 22.04 9.13 -31.22
CA SER A 4 22.58 8.99 -29.86
C SER A 4 22.59 7.51 -29.48
N ALA A 5 23.78 6.92 -29.35
CA ALA A 5 23.91 5.52 -28.91
C ALA A 5 23.21 5.40 -27.54
N ALA A 6 22.25 4.48 -27.42
CA ALA A 6 21.53 4.25 -26.18
C ALA A 6 22.52 3.72 -25.13
N ILE A 7 22.80 4.53 -24.12
CA ILE A 7 23.68 4.15 -22.99
C ILE A 7 22.89 3.17 -22.11
N PRO A 8 23.37 1.94 -21.91
CA PRO A 8 22.74 0.98 -21.02
C PRO A 8 22.70 1.50 -19.58
N LYS A 9 21.53 1.33 -18.95
CA LYS A 9 21.26 1.77 -17.58
C LYS A 9 20.96 0.57 -16.70
N ILE A 10 21.78 0.37 -15.68
CA ILE A 10 21.64 -0.77 -14.77
C ILE A 10 21.32 -0.26 -13.38
N PHE A 11 20.13 -0.58 -12.88
CA PHE A 11 19.76 -0.31 -11.50
C PHE A 11 20.28 -1.46 -10.62
N TRP A 12 21.26 -1.16 -9.79
CA TRP A 12 21.98 -2.14 -8.96
C TRP A 12 21.64 -1.97 -7.47
N PRO A 13 21.23 -3.05 -6.76
CA PRO A 13 21.00 -2.98 -5.32
C PRO A 13 22.27 -2.69 -4.53
N ALA A 14 22.29 -1.62 -3.75
CA ALA A 14 23.47 -1.17 -3.01
C ALA A 14 23.99 -2.21 -2.00
N HIS A 15 23.12 -3.05 -1.42
CA HIS A 15 23.52 -4.05 -0.43
C HIS A 15 24.34 -5.20 -1.03
N LEU A 16 24.28 -5.40 -2.35
CA LEU A 16 25.12 -6.38 -3.05
C LEU A 16 26.57 -5.91 -3.19
N CYS A 17 26.86 -4.62 -3.00
CA CYS A 17 28.23 -4.10 -2.97
C CYS A 17 28.89 -4.44 -1.61
N SER A 18 29.03 -5.73 -1.33
CA SER A 18 29.56 -6.24 -0.07
C SER A 18 30.46 -7.44 -0.27
N ARG A 19 31.32 -7.71 0.72
CA ARG A 19 32.20 -8.89 0.79
C ARG A 19 31.49 -10.24 0.76
N HIS A 20 30.17 -10.25 0.94
CA HIS A 20 29.37 -11.47 0.95
C HIS A 20 28.90 -11.87 -0.45
N LEU A 21 29.04 -10.99 -1.44
CA LEU A 21 28.70 -11.28 -2.81
C LEU A 21 29.70 -12.31 -3.39
N ARG A 22 29.17 -13.33 -4.06
CA ARG A 22 29.94 -14.35 -4.78
C ARG A 22 29.54 -14.36 -6.24
N THR A 23 30.39 -14.95 -7.08
CA THR A 23 30.07 -15.20 -8.49
C THR A 23 28.74 -15.95 -8.59
N GLY A 24 27.85 -15.51 -9.47
CA GLY A 24 26.50 -16.06 -9.57
C GLY A 24 25.67 -15.46 -10.70
N PHE A 25 24.43 -15.89 -10.80
CA PHE A 25 23.48 -15.43 -11.79
C PHE A 25 22.71 -14.20 -11.31
N ILE A 26 22.58 -13.21 -12.19
CA ILE A 26 21.88 -11.95 -11.94
C ILE A 26 20.41 -12.17 -12.24
N ILE A 27 19.54 -11.83 -11.30
CA ILE A 27 18.09 -11.97 -11.43
C ILE A 27 17.47 -10.59 -11.35
N GLY A 28 16.57 -10.30 -12.28
CA GLY A 28 15.88 -9.02 -12.33
C GLY A 28 14.94 -8.91 -13.51
N TRP A 29 14.67 -7.67 -13.91
CA TRP A 29 13.75 -7.35 -14.99
C TRP A 29 14.48 -6.63 -16.12
N ASN A 30 14.15 -7.03 -17.35
CA ASN A 30 14.49 -6.27 -18.54
C ASN A 30 13.36 -5.26 -18.77
N VAL A 31 13.66 -3.96 -18.68
CA VAL A 31 12.67 -2.90 -18.91
C VAL A 31 12.55 -2.69 -20.41
N ARG A 32 13.33 -1.77 -20.99
CA ARG A 32 13.46 -1.48 -22.42
C ARG A 32 14.78 -0.74 -22.69
N GLY A 33 15.25 -0.75 -23.95
CA GLY A 33 16.36 0.11 -24.38
C GLY A 33 17.66 -0.10 -23.59
N PHE A 34 18.05 -1.36 -23.37
CA PHE A 34 19.20 -1.75 -22.54
C PHE A 34 19.15 -1.26 -21.08
N THR A 35 17.93 -1.02 -20.56
CA THR A 35 17.69 -0.73 -19.15
C THR A 35 17.32 -2.00 -18.40
N ALA A 36 18.05 -2.30 -17.33
CA ALA A 36 17.83 -3.48 -16.50
C ALA A 36 17.70 -3.10 -15.02
N CYS A 37 16.71 -3.67 -14.34
CA CYS A 37 16.54 -3.55 -12.90
C CYS A 37 16.93 -4.86 -12.22
N ILE A 38 18.05 -4.86 -11.49
CA ILE A 38 18.56 -6.06 -10.82
C ILE A 38 17.90 -6.17 -9.46
N ALA A 39 17.36 -7.34 -9.13
CA ALA A 39 16.78 -7.63 -7.82
C ALA A 39 17.81 -8.24 -6.87
N THR A 40 18.54 -9.27 -7.32
CA THR A 40 19.51 -10.01 -6.50
C THR A 40 20.49 -10.81 -7.38
N VAL A 41 21.54 -11.35 -6.76
CA VAL A 41 22.49 -12.30 -7.37
C VAL A 41 22.43 -13.61 -6.58
N VAL A 42 22.35 -14.73 -7.30
CA VAL A 42 22.28 -16.08 -6.70
C VAL A 42 23.48 -16.90 -7.14
N SER A 43 24.22 -17.41 -6.16
CA SER A 43 25.40 -18.24 -6.35
C SER A 43 25.11 -19.73 -6.13
N ASP A 44 26.07 -20.57 -6.54
CA ASP A 44 26.12 -22.02 -6.25
C ASP A 44 24.97 -22.86 -6.85
N ILE A 45 24.24 -22.35 -7.84
CA ILE A 45 23.11 -23.04 -8.49
C ILE A 45 23.36 -23.14 -10.00
N GLU A 46 22.97 -24.25 -10.61
CA GLU A 46 23.03 -24.43 -12.06
C GLU A 46 21.91 -23.63 -12.75
N LEU A 47 22.23 -23.01 -13.90
CA LEU A 47 21.33 -22.07 -14.60
C LEU A 47 19.96 -22.67 -14.89
N ASP A 48 19.88 -23.89 -15.42
CA ASP A 48 18.62 -24.52 -15.81
C ASP A 48 17.68 -24.74 -14.61
N HIS A 49 18.26 -25.10 -13.46
CA HIS A 49 17.49 -25.23 -12.21
C HIS A 49 17.00 -23.88 -11.69
N LEU A 50 17.77 -22.81 -11.89
CA LEU A 50 17.38 -21.46 -11.51
C LEU A 50 16.25 -20.94 -12.41
N VAL A 51 16.35 -21.15 -13.72
CA VAL A 51 15.31 -20.78 -14.70
C VAL A 51 13.99 -21.50 -14.36
N ALA A 52 14.03 -22.82 -14.14
CA ALA A 52 12.85 -23.59 -13.73
C ALA A 52 12.28 -23.12 -12.37
N ALA A 53 13.14 -22.68 -11.44
CA ALA A 53 12.69 -22.13 -10.15
C ALA A 53 11.97 -20.78 -10.32
N LEU A 54 12.46 -19.92 -11.22
CA LEU A 54 11.83 -18.64 -11.55
C LEU A 54 10.49 -18.84 -12.27
N GLU A 55 10.41 -19.79 -13.20
CA GLU A 55 9.15 -20.18 -13.86
C GLU A 55 8.13 -20.68 -12.83
N SER A 56 8.52 -21.57 -11.92
CA SER A 56 7.68 -22.03 -10.82
C SER A 56 7.24 -20.89 -9.89
N LEU A 57 8.10 -19.89 -9.66
CA LEU A 57 7.77 -18.74 -8.85
C LEU A 57 6.76 -17.83 -9.56
N SER A 58 6.92 -17.62 -10.87
CA SER A 58 6.02 -16.80 -11.67
C SER A 58 4.60 -17.37 -11.77
N ALA A 59 4.46 -18.69 -11.63
CA ALA A 59 3.18 -19.39 -11.61
C ALA A 59 2.45 -19.31 -10.25
N ASP A 60 3.13 -18.89 -9.17
CA ASP A 60 2.51 -18.72 -7.86
C ASP A 60 1.54 -17.52 -7.88
N PRO A 61 0.26 -17.69 -7.45
CA PRO A 61 -0.72 -16.61 -7.41
C PRO A 61 -0.23 -15.33 -6.71
N GLN A 62 0.59 -15.47 -5.66
CA GLN A 62 1.13 -14.31 -4.92
C GLN A 62 2.10 -13.48 -5.76
N PHE A 63 2.87 -14.13 -6.64
CA PHE A 63 3.84 -13.50 -7.52
C PHE A 63 3.22 -13.04 -8.84
N SER A 64 2.12 -13.68 -9.28
CA SER A 64 1.37 -13.26 -10.46
C SER A 64 0.91 -11.80 -10.38
N ASP A 65 0.40 -11.36 -9.23
CA ASP A 65 -0.02 -9.96 -9.06
C ASP A 65 1.15 -8.98 -8.99
N MET A 66 2.29 -9.40 -8.44
CA MET A 66 3.53 -8.61 -8.47
C MET A 66 4.06 -8.47 -9.90
N ASN A 67 3.99 -9.53 -10.71
CA ASN A 67 4.43 -9.52 -12.10
C ASN A 67 3.53 -8.61 -12.97
N LYS A 68 2.22 -8.59 -12.71
CA LYS A 68 1.31 -7.63 -13.36
C LYS A 68 1.69 -6.18 -13.07
N ALA A 69 2.09 -5.87 -11.84
CA ALA A 69 2.55 -4.53 -11.48
C ALA A 69 3.89 -4.19 -12.14
N CYS A 70 4.86 -5.12 -12.12
CA CYS A 70 6.19 -4.91 -12.74
C CYS A 70 6.16 -4.92 -14.29
N GLY A 71 5.03 -5.24 -14.90
CA GLY A 71 4.81 -5.32 -16.35
C GLY A 71 5.45 -6.55 -17.03
N VAL A 72 6.51 -7.11 -16.43
CA VAL A 72 7.29 -8.22 -16.98
C VAL A 72 7.64 -9.21 -15.87
N ASN A 73 7.75 -10.49 -16.22
CA ASN A 73 8.26 -11.50 -15.30
C ASN A 73 9.77 -11.31 -15.07
N PRO A 74 10.26 -11.58 -13.85
CA PRO A 74 11.68 -11.58 -13.57
C PRO A 74 12.37 -12.74 -14.31
N VAL A 75 13.54 -12.47 -14.87
CA VAL A 75 14.35 -13.41 -15.64
C VAL A 75 15.79 -13.40 -15.15
N VAL A 76 16.56 -14.40 -15.58
CA VAL A 76 18.02 -14.33 -15.45
C VAL A 76 18.53 -13.33 -16.48
N LEU A 77 19.16 -12.26 -16.01
CA LEU A 77 19.66 -11.17 -16.86
C LEU A 77 21.12 -11.33 -17.24
N GLY A 78 21.83 -12.28 -16.63
CA GLY A 78 23.25 -12.43 -16.86
C GLY A 78 24.01 -13.06 -15.70
N VAL A 79 25.32 -12.80 -15.68
CA VAL A 79 26.26 -13.32 -14.69
C VAL A 79 27.02 -12.17 -14.02
N ALA A 80 27.13 -12.25 -12.70
CA ALA A 80 28.01 -11.42 -11.90
C ALA A 80 29.28 -12.23 -11.58
N ILE A 81 30.43 -11.72 -11.99
CA ILE A 81 31.74 -12.33 -11.77
C ILE A 81 32.42 -11.59 -10.63
N VAL A 82 32.79 -12.33 -9.58
CA VAL A 82 33.60 -11.80 -8.49
C VAL A 82 34.95 -12.53 -8.55
N PRO A 83 36.04 -11.85 -9.00
CA PRO A 83 37.34 -12.48 -9.19
C PRO A 83 38.11 -12.71 -7.88
N PHE A 84 37.57 -12.25 -6.75
CA PHE A 84 38.12 -12.40 -5.41
C PHE A 84 37.03 -12.90 -4.46
N ALA A 85 37.43 -13.59 -3.39
CA ALA A 85 36.53 -13.95 -2.31
C ALA A 85 37.32 -14.04 -1.01
N ASP A 86 36.84 -13.36 0.03
CA ASP A 86 37.47 -13.38 1.35
C ASP A 86 37.55 -14.83 1.88
N GLY A 87 38.75 -15.28 2.22
CA GLY A 87 39.01 -16.62 2.76
C GLY A 87 39.04 -17.75 1.74
N MET A 88 39.08 -17.45 0.43
CA MET A 88 39.30 -18.45 -0.63
C MET A 88 40.58 -18.15 -1.41
N GLU A 89 41.29 -19.21 -1.82
CA GLU A 89 42.48 -19.06 -2.66
C GLU A 89 42.12 -18.47 -4.03
N SER A 90 42.88 -17.48 -4.50
CA SER A 90 42.64 -16.79 -5.78
C SER A 90 42.57 -17.77 -6.97
N GLN A 91 43.36 -18.85 -6.94
CA GLN A 91 43.34 -19.87 -7.98
C GLN A 91 42.04 -20.68 -7.98
N ALA A 92 41.48 -20.96 -6.80
CA ALA A 92 40.21 -21.69 -6.68
C ALA A 92 39.03 -20.84 -7.18
N VAL A 93 39.05 -19.53 -6.89
CA VAL A 93 38.04 -18.58 -7.39
C VAL A 93 38.13 -18.45 -8.91
N ALA A 94 39.33 -18.29 -9.46
CA ALA A 94 39.55 -18.22 -10.91
C ALA A 94 39.08 -19.50 -11.62
N ASN A 95 39.39 -20.67 -11.07
CA ASN A 95 38.93 -21.95 -11.61
C ASN A 95 37.40 -22.11 -11.55
N SER A 96 36.76 -21.65 -10.47
CA SER A 96 35.30 -21.66 -10.34
C SER A 96 34.65 -20.76 -11.38
N ASN A 97 35.16 -19.54 -11.53
CA ASN A 97 34.68 -18.57 -12.51
C ASN A 97 34.86 -19.10 -13.95
N ALA A 98 36.01 -19.69 -14.27
CA ALA A 98 36.27 -20.30 -15.57
C ALA A 98 35.31 -21.46 -15.88
N ARG A 99 35.00 -22.31 -14.88
CA ARG A 99 34.02 -23.40 -15.05
C ARG A 99 32.61 -22.87 -15.30
N LEU A 100 32.21 -21.80 -14.61
CA LEU A 100 30.91 -21.19 -14.79
C LEU A 100 30.78 -20.55 -16.18
N LEU A 101 31.79 -19.80 -16.61
CA LEU A 101 31.84 -19.17 -17.94
C LEU A 101 31.90 -20.18 -19.09
N ALA A 102 32.56 -21.32 -18.88
CA ALA A 102 32.63 -22.41 -19.85
C ALA A 102 31.39 -23.32 -19.86
N SER A 103 30.39 -23.05 -19.00
CA SER A 103 29.19 -23.90 -18.93
C SER A 103 28.35 -23.77 -20.20
N ARG A 104 27.94 -24.92 -20.75
CA ARG A 104 27.15 -24.98 -22.00
C ARG A 104 25.81 -24.27 -21.87
N SER A 105 25.15 -24.41 -20.72
CA SER A 105 23.87 -23.77 -20.43
C SER A 105 24.00 -22.24 -20.47
N LEU A 106 25.08 -21.67 -19.96
CA LEU A 106 25.35 -20.23 -20.05
C LEU A 106 25.53 -19.80 -21.51
N LEU A 107 26.37 -20.49 -22.28
CA LEU A 107 26.63 -20.15 -23.69
C LEU A 107 25.40 -20.26 -24.61
N GLU A 108 24.44 -21.12 -24.27
CA GLU A 108 23.16 -21.23 -24.95
C GLU A 108 22.22 -20.08 -24.58
N HIS A 109 22.10 -19.74 -23.29
CA HIS A 109 21.25 -18.65 -22.82
C HIS A 109 21.77 -17.29 -23.29
N THR A 110 23.07 -17.03 -23.24
CA THR A 110 23.69 -15.80 -23.77
C THR A 110 23.37 -15.57 -25.25
N ARG A 111 23.14 -16.63 -26.04
CA ARG A 111 22.78 -16.53 -27.47
C ARG A 111 21.27 -16.40 -27.71
N LYS A 112 20.44 -16.98 -26.86
CA LYS A 112 18.97 -17.01 -27.02
C LYS A 112 18.28 -15.82 -26.36
N ASP A 113 18.85 -15.31 -25.27
CA ASP A 113 18.19 -14.30 -24.45
C ASP A 113 18.19 -12.92 -25.11
N ASN A 114 17.11 -12.19 -24.88
CA ASN A 114 16.93 -10.83 -25.40
C ASN A 114 17.95 -9.83 -24.81
N LEU A 115 18.47 -10.12 -23.61
CA LEU A 115 19.48 -9.30 -22.95
C LEU A 115 20.26 -10.19 -21.97
N TRP A 116 21.59 -10.21 -22.11
CA TRP A 116 22.50 -10.91 -21.22
C TRP A 116 23.66 -10.00 -20.82
N LEU A 117 23.86 -9.80 -19.52
CA LEU A 117 24.84 -8.89 -18.94
C LEU A 117 25.98 -9.68 -18.29
N THR A 118 27.22 -9.28 -18.59
CA THR A 118 28.40 -9.78 -17.85
C THR A 118 28.92 -8.63 -17.00
N ILE A 119 28.74 -8.74 -15.68
CA ILE A 119 29.14 -7.72 -14.73
C ILE A 119 30.30 -8.24 -13.90
N GLU A 120 31.44 -7.59 -13.99
CA GLU A 120 32.59 -7.86 -13.12
C GLU A 120 32.51 -6.96 -11.89
N VAL A 121 32.63 -7.54 -10.70
CA VAL A 121 32.73 -6.79 -9.45
C VAL A 121 34.19 -6.51 -9.17
N LYS A 122 34.56 -5.22 -9.09
CA LYS A 122 35.94 -4.80 -8.79
C LYS A 122 36.29 -5.02 -7.32
N PRO A 123 37.58 -5.06 -6.93
CA PRO A 123 38.02 -5.21 -5.53
C PRO A 123 37.42 -4.19 -4.54
N THR A 124 36.94 -3.05 -5.04
CA THR A 124 36.18 -2.05 -4.27
C THR A 124 34.72 -2.45 -4.00
N TYR A 125 34.31 -3.66 -4.39
CA TYR A 125 32.93 -4.16 -4.38
C TYR A 125 31.96 -3.38 -5.28
N ILE A 126 32.49 -2.59 -6.21
CA ILE A 126 31.71 -1.81 -7.16
C ILE A 126 31.55 -2.64 -8.46
N PRO A 127 30.32 -2.89 -8.94
CA PRO A 127 30.09 -3.57 -10.21
C PRO A 127 30.53 -2.68 -11.38
N SER A 128 31.12 -3.31 -12.39
CA SER A 128 31.39 -2.72 -13.70
C SER A 128 30.87 -3.66 -14.78
N LEU A 129 30.17 -3.10 -15.77
CA LEU A 129 29.67 -3.87 -16.89
C LEU A 129 30.83 -4.12 -17.88
N GLU A 130 31.12 -5.39 -18.14
CA GLU A 130 32.21 -5.82 -19.00
C GLU A 130 31.72 -6.03 -20.44
N SER A 131 30.64 -6.79 -20.59
CA SER A 131 30.03 -7.07 -21.89
C SER A 131 28.51 -7.15 -21.78
N LEU A 132 27.85 -6.84 -22.89
CA LEU A 132 26.41 -6.93 -23.04
C LEU A 132 26.11 -7.71 -24.32
N HIS A 133 25.30 -8.76 -24.21
CA HIS A 133 24.81 -9.51 -25.36
C HIS A 133 23.31 -9.25 -25.53
N CYS A 134 22.88 -9.02 -26.75
CA CYS A 134 21.47 -8.79 -27.08
C CYS A 134 21.18 -9.35 -28.47
N CYS A 135 20.16 -10.21 -28.57
CA CYS A 135 19.74 -10.83 -29.83
C CYS A 135 20.89 -11.55 -30.58
N GLY A 136 21.81 -12.20 -29.84
CA GLY A 136 22.96 -12.89 -30.40
C GLY A 136 24.17 -12.01 -30.76
N TYR A 137 24.06 -10.69 -30.63
CA TYR A 137 25.17 -9.75 -30.84
C TYR A 137 25.83 -9.36 -29.52
N GLY A 138 27.16 -9.45 -29.47
CA GLY A 138 27.96 -8.99 -28.33
C GLY A 138 28.42 -7.54 -28.53
N TYR A 139 28.18 -6.71 -27.53
CA TYR A 139 28.65 -5.35 -27.41
C TYR A 139 29.75 -5.33 -26.35
N ASN A 140 30.91 -4.80 -26.71
CA ASN A 140 32.07 -4.64 -25.84
C ASN A 140 32.51 -3.16 -25.92
N ASN A 141 33.19 -2.65 -24.88
CA ASN A 141 33.75 -1.29 -24.84
C ASN A 141 32.73 -0.16 -25.08
N PHE A 142 31.64 -0.16 -24.33
CA PHE A 142 30.64 0.91 -24.36
C PHE A 142 30.53 1.58 -22.98
N SER A 143 30.09 2.83 -22.96
CA SER A 143 29.79 3.52 -21.70
C SER A 143 28.49 2.98 -21.12
N SER A 144 28.47 2.69 -19.82
CA SER A 144 27.29 2.23 -19.10
C SER A 144 27.05 3.08 -17.85
N GLU A 145 25.79 3.30 -17.51
CA GLU A 145 25.39 3.98 -16.28
C GLU A 145 24.90 2.94 -15.27
N ILE A 146 25.56 2.84 -14.11
CA ILE A 146 25.12 1.98 -13.01
C ILE A 146 24.55 2.88 -11.91
N ILE A 147 23.26 2.75 -11.66
CA ILE A 147 22.51 3.54 -10.69
C ILE A 147 22.28 2.68 -9.46
N PHE A 148 22.89 3.05 -8.34
CA PHE A 148 22.71 2.34 -7.08
C PHE A 148 21.39 2.74 -6.43
N TYR A 149 20.64 1.74 -5.97
CA TYR A 149 19.43 1.97 -5.20
C TYR A 149 19.47 1.21 -3.87
N LYS A 150 18.92 1.81 -2.83
CA LYS A 150 18.68 1.14 -1.56
C LYS A 150 17.36 0.39 -1.67
N GLN A 151 17.38 -0.91 -1.46
CA GLN A 151 16.14 -1.70 -1.47
C GLN A 151 15.18 -1.19 -0.40
N PRO A 152 13.92 -0.91 -0.76
CA PRO A 152 12.92 -0.49 0.21
C PRO A 152 12.50 -1.68 1.08
N ASP A 153 12.47 -1.49 2.40
CA ASP A 153 11.99 -2.51 3.32
C ASP A 153 10.45 -2.50 3.41
N PRO A 154 9.75 -3.56 2.96
CA PRO A 154 8.30 -3.65 3.04
C PRO A 154 7.79 -3.78 4.48
N ARG A 155 8.60 -4.23 5.44
CA ARG A 155 8.20 -4.32 6.87
C ARG A 155 8.09 -2.95 7.50
N SER A 156 8.97 -2.04 7.09
CA SER A 156 8.97 -0.63 7.48
C SER A 156 8.08 0.24 6.58
N PHE A 157 7.24 -0.37 5.72
CA PHE A 157 6.35 0.29 4.76
C PHE A 157 7.05 1.22 3.74
N GLN A 158 8.37 1.07 3.54
CA GLN A 158 9.13 1.90 2.61
C GLN A 158 8.76 1.58 1.15
N PHE A 159 8.78 2.61 0.30
CA PHE A 159 8.61 2.52 -1.14
C PHE A 159 9.15 3.80 -1.79
N LEU A 160 9.46 3.73 -3.08
CA LEU A 160 9.88 4.86 -3.91
C LEU A 160 8.76 5.20 -4.90
N SER A 161 8.51 6.49 -5.11
CA SER A 161 7.58 7.01 -6.13
C SER A 161 8.12 8.28 -6.75
N LEU A 162 7.73 8.54 -8.01
CA LEU A 162 7.99 9.83 -8.67
C LEU A 162 7.10 10.93 -8.10
N ASP A 163 5.86 10.57 -7.82
CA ASP A 163 4.87 11.50 -7.30
C ASP A 163 4.90 11.54 -5.77
N PRO A 164 4.67 12.71 -5.16
CA PRO A 164 4.50 12.83 -3.72
C PRO A 164 3.31 11.99 -3.25
N LEU A 165 3.36 11.53 -2.00
CA LEU A 165 2.28 10.76 -1.42
C LEU A 165 1.04 11.65 -1.20
N ILE A 166 -0.02 11.39 -1.97
CA ILE A 166 -1.31 12.06 -1.81
C ILE A 166 -2.15 11.29 -0.78
N LEU A 167 -2.47 11.92 0.34
CA LEU A 167 -3.27 11.32 1.41
C LEU A 167 -4.78 11.44 1.19
N ASP A 168 -5.21 12.43 0.41
CA ASP A 168 -6.63 12.62 0.12
C ASP A 168 -7.09 11.72 -1.02
N ILE A 169 -7.61 10.55 -0.66
CA ILE A 169 -8.11 9.53 -1.60
C ILE A 169 -9.40 10.01 -2.30
N SER A 170 -10.08 11.04 -1.78
CA SER A 170 -11.30 11.57 -2.42
C SER A 170 -10.99 12.19 -3.78
N THR A 171 -9.82 12.83 -3.94
CA THR A 171 -9.33 13.35 -5.23
C THR A 171 -9.08 12.23 -6.26
N ILE A 172 -8.61 11.08 -5.78
CA ILE A 172 -8.36 9.88 -6.60
C ILE A 172 -9.70 9.21 -6.99
N ASN A 173 -10.68 9.22 -6.10
CA ASN A 173 -12.03 8.69 -6.32
C ASN A 173 -12.89 9.60 -7.23
N ALA A 174 -12.74 10.93 -7.16
CA ALA A 174 -13.45 11.90 -8.01
C ALA A 174 -13.12 11.72 -9.51
N SER A 175 -11.98 11.09 -9.82
CA SER A 175 -11.61 10.69 -11.17
C SER A 175 -12.35 9.44 -11.70
N GLY A 176 -13.34 8.90 -10.96
CA GLY A 176 -14.21 7.79 -11.38
C GLY A 176 -13.53 6.42 -11.49
N ALA A 177 -12.20 6.36 -11.45
CA ALA A 177 -11.41 5.16 -11.73
C ALA A 177 -11.61 4.03 -10.69
N LEU A 178 -11.96 4.37 -9.45
CA LEU A 178 -11.95 3.41 -8.33
C LEU A 178 -13.29 2.67 -8.13
N PHE A 179 -14.41 3.30 -8.52
CA PHE A 179 -15.74 2.68 -8.52
C PHE A 179 -15.92 1.77 -9.75
N ASP A 180 -15.47 2.22 -10.92
CA ASP A 180 -15.58 1.46 -12.18
C ASP A 180 -14.62 0.26 -12.26
N ALA A 181 -13.41 0.36 -11.68
CA ALA A 181 -12.45 -0.76 -11.63
C ALA A 181 -12.88 -1.89 -10.67
N ALA A 182 -13.81 -1.62 -9.75
CA ALA A 182 -14.32 -2.62 -8.81
C ALA A 182 -15.43 -3.51 -9.42
N MET A 183 -16.14 -3.01 -10.44
CA MET A 183 -17.33 -3.69 -10.99
C MET A 183 -17.06 -4.45 -12.31
N SER A 184 -16.07 -4.06 -13.13
CA SER A 184 -15.71 -4.80 -14.35
C SER A 184 -14.34 -4.36 -14.93
N PRO A 185 -13.35 -5.26 -15.05
CA PRO A 185 -12.04 -4.94 -15.65
C PRO A 185 -12.11 -4.65 -17.16
N ILE A 186 -13.22 -4.97 -17.84
CA ILE A 186 -13.36 -4.85 -19.30
C ILE A 186 -13.91 -3.47 -19.73
N SER A 187 -14.68 -2.81 -18.86
CA SER A 187 -15.36 -1.53 -19.16
C SER A 187 -14.46 -0.30 -18.94
N ALA A 188 -13.50 -0.37 -18.03
CA ALA A 188 -12.53 0.72 -17.77
C ALA A 188 -11.61 0.99 -18.97
N GLN A 189 -11.30 -0.05 -19.76
CA GLN A 189 -10.44 0.05 -20.94
C GLN A 189 -11.15 0.66 -22.16
N ARG A 190 -12.49 0.66 -22.19
CA ARG A 190 -13.29 1.17 -23.32
C ARG A 190 -13.61 2.66 -23.18
N ARG A 191 -13.73 3.20 -21.96
CA ARG A 191 -14.03 4.63 -21.69
C ARG A 191 -12.79 5.53 -21.52
N THR A 192 -11.65 4.98 -21.12
CA THR A 192 -10.36 5.72 -21.14
C THR A 192 -9.95 6.15 -22.55
N ARG A 193 -10.44 5.48 -23.59
CA ARG A 193 -10.26 5.90 -24.99
C ARG A 193 -11.16 7.07 -25.41
N SER A 194 -12.33 7.25 -24.80
CA SER A 194 -13.30 8.28 -25.23
C SER A 194 -13.20 9.60 -24.44
N SER A 195 -12.68 9.62 -23.21
CA SER A 195 -12.47 10.87 -22.45
C SER A 195 -11.12 11.56 -22.71
N MET A 196 -10.21 10.91 -23.45
CA MET A 196 -8.89 11.46 -23.77
C MET A 196 -8.92 12.54 -24.88
N GLY A 197 -10.11 12.97 -25.30
CA GLY A 197 -10.33 13.93 -26.39
C GLY A 197 -10.44 15.41 -25.97
N HIS A 198 -10.65 15.75 -24.69
CA HIS A 198 -10.97 17.13 -24.30
C HIS A 198 -10.06 17.81 -23.28
N SER A 199 -8.95 17.18 -22.88
CA SER A 199 -7.93 17.82 -22.02
C SER A 199 -6.51 17.59 -22.55
N ARG A 200 -6.29 17.81 -23.85
CA ARG A 200 -4.97 17.72 -24.50
C ARG A 200 -4.49 19.12 -24.91
N SER A 201 -4.09 19.91 -23.93
CA SER A 201 -3.23 21.07 -24.14
C SER A 201 -1.76 20.60 -24.15
N PHE A 202 -1.19 20.54 -25.35
CA PHE A 202 0.20 20.82 -25.71
C PHE A 202 1.32 20.40 -24.72
N MET A 203 1.73 19.13 -24.71
CA MET A 203 3.09 18.73 -24.34
C MET A 203 3.58 17.59 -25.24
N SER A 204 4.83 17.73 -25.69
CA SER A 204 5.54 16.89 -26.65
C SER A 204 5.43 15.38 -26.38
N SER A 205 5.19 14.62 -27.45
CA SER A 205 5.00 13.17 -27.50
C SER A 205 6.21 12.34 -27.04
N SER A 206 7.39 12.95 -26.91
CA SER A 206 8.62 12.27 -26.46
C SER A 206 8.70 12.03 -24.94
N GLY A 207 7.91 12.74 -24.12
CA GLY A 207 7.99 12.66 -22.66
C GLY A 207 7.17 11.52 -22.03
N ARG A 208 6.20 10.97 -22.76
CA ARG A 208 5.26 9.96 -22.24
C ARG A 208 5.89 8.58 -22.03
N THR A 209 6.87 8.19 -22.85
CA THR A 209 7.52 6.87 -22.78
C THR A 209 8.53 6.80 -21.63
N VAL A 210 9.33 7.84 -21.44
CA VAL A 210 10.36 7.91 -20.39
C VAL A 210 9.76 7.91 -18.99
N MET A 211 8.63 8.61 -18.79
CA MET A 211 7.95 8.68 -17.49
C MET A 211 7.28 7.33 -17.13
N ASP A 212 6.79 6.59 -18.13
CA ASP A 212 6.23 5.25 -17.95
C ASP A 212 7.33 4.23 -17.60
N ASP A 213 8.47 4.27 -18.31
CA ASP A 213 9.61 3.36 -18.07
C ASP A 213 10.22 3.55 -16.66
N MET A 214 10.33 4.79 -16.18
CA MET A 214 10.81 5.06 -14.82
C MET A 214 9.80 4.60 -13.76
N ASN A 215 8.49 4.77 -13.97
CA ASN A 215 7.47 4.28 -13.05
C ASN A 215 7.52 2.74 -12.94
N VAL A 216 7.66 2.04 -14.08
CA VAL A 216 7.86 0.59 -14.11
C VAL A 216 9.14 0.18 -13.37
N THR A 217 10.24 0.89 -13.61
CA THR A 217 11.52 0.64 -12.92
C THR A 217 11.40 0.82 -11.41
N LEU A 218 10.74 1.89 -10.94
CA LEU A 218 10.49 2.09 -9.50
C LEU A 218 9.61 1.00 -8.90
N GLN A 219 8.61 0.49 -9.63
CA GLN A 219 7.78 -0.62 -9.17
C GLN A 219 8.59 -1.93 -9.05
N GLN A 220 9.54 -2.15 -9.96
CA GLN A 220 10.49 -3.27 -9.89
C GLN A 220 11.44 -3.12 -8.69
N ILE A 221 12.00 -1.93 -8.47
CA ILE A 221 12.80 -1.61 -7.28
C ILE A 221 11.98 -1.84 -6.00
N ASN A 222 10.72 -1.39 -5.96
CA ASN A 222 9.83 -1.58 -4.82
C ASN A 222 9.47 -3.05 -4.54
N SER A 223 9.65 -3.92 -5.55
CA SER A 223 9.37 -5.34 -5.48
C SER A 223 10.65 -6.18 -5.27
N SER A 224 11.84 -5.57 -5.37
CA SER A 224 13.13 -6.25 -5.37
C SER A 224 13.36 -7.06 -4.09
N TYR A 225 13.01 -6.51 -2.92
CA TYR A 225 13.19 -7.19 -1.63
C TYR A 225 12.35 -8.47 -1.52
N LYS A 226 11.09 -8.43 -1.99
CA LYS A 226 10.22 -9.61 -1.98
C LYS A 226 10.75 -10.66 -2.96
N MET A 227 11.17 -10.21 -4.14
CA MET A 227 11.75 -11.08 -5.17
C MET A 227 13.02 -11.77 -4.66
N GLU A 228 13.94 -11.02 -4.07
CA GLU A 228 15.18 -11.54 -3.50
C GLU A 228 14.93 -12.65 -2.47
N ASN A 229 14.08 -12.38 -1.48
CA ASN A 229 13.77 -13.38 -0.45
C ASN A 229 13.10 -14.63 -1.01
N ALA A 230 12.21 -14.47 -2.01
CA ALA A 230 11.51 -15.57 -2.64
C ALA A 230 12.45 -16.48 -3.42
N VAL A 231 13.34 -15.87 -4.21
CA VAL A 231 14.38 -16.56 -4.97
C VAL A 231 15.33 -17.29 -4.04
N HIS A 232 15.88 -16.60 -3.03
CA HIS A 232 16.81 -17.22 -2.08
C HIS A 232 16.15 -18.37 -1.31
N ALA A 233 14.87 -18.27 -0.95
CA ALA A 233 14.14 -19.35 -0.33
C ALA A 233 14.02 -20.58 -1.26
N LYS A 234 13.69 -20.38 -2.53
CA LYS A 234 13.61 -21.46 -3.54
C LYS A 234 15.00 -22.06 -3.82
N ALA A 235 15.99 -21.22 -4.05
CA ALA A 235 17.40 -21.56 -4.23
C ALA A 235 17.93 -22.44 -3.09
N LYS A 236 17.76 -21.98 -1.84
CA LYS A 236 18.15 -22.74 -0.64
C LYS A 236 17.45 -24.08 -0.54
N ASN A 237 16.17 -24.16 -0.92
CA ASN A 237 15.43 -25.42 -0.93
C ASN A 237 15.97 -26.40 -1.98
N LEU A 238 16.36 -25.92 -3.16
CA LEU A 238 16.99 -26.73 -4.21
C LEU A 238 18.36 -27.25 -3.77
N LEU A 239 19.21 -26.37 -3.22
CA LEU A 239 20.51 -26.75 -2.67
C LEU A 239 20.37 -27.79 -1.55
N ARG A 240 19.39 -27.60 -0.65
CA ARG A 240 19.07 -28.59 0.39
C ARG A 240 18.60 -29.93 -0.19
N ARG A 241 17.85 -29.94 -1.29
CA ARG A 241 17.44 -31.21 -1.94
C ARG A 241 18.65 -31.94 -2.53
N ARG A 242 19.57 -31.20 -3.18
CA ARG A 242 20.82 -31.74 -3.73
C ARG A 242 21.78 -32.27 -2.66
N ALA A 243 21.90 -31.56 -1.53
CA ALA A 243 22.72 -32.02 -0.41
C ALA A 243 22.13 -33.28 0.26
N ARG A 244 20.80 -33.37 0.35
CA ARG A 244 20.07 -34.51 0.92
C ARG A 244 20.21 -35.81 0.14
N SER A 245 20.46 -35.78 -1.17
CA SER A 245 20.67 -37.00 -1.95
C SER A 245 22.02 -37.70 -1.69
N ARG A 246 22.83 -37.22 -0.73
CA ARG A 246 24.20 -37.70 -0.46
C ARG A 246 24.47 -38.21 0.97
N SER A 247 23.53 -38.18 1.92
CA SER A 247 23.81 -38.54 3.33
C SER A 247 22.78 -39.49 3.97
N MET A 248 23.23 -40.67 4.43
CA MET A 248 22.40 -41.69 5.10
C MET A 248 22.06 -41.38 6.58
N SER A 249 22.81 -40.53 7.27
CA SER A 249 22.49 -40.12 8.65
C SER A 249 21.30 -39.16 8.73
N GLU A 250 20.95 -38.52 7.62
CA GLU A 250 19.77 -37.68 7.49
C GLU A 250 18.48 -38.46 7.26
N ALA A 251 18.51 -39.76 6.95
CA ALA A 251 17.30 -40.60 6.85
C ALA A 251 16.49 -40.64 8.17
N VAL A 252 17.19 -40.56 9.31
CA VAL A 252 16.56 -40.44 10.64
C VAL A 252 15.90 -39.06 10.83
N ARG A 253 16.49 -38.01 10.25
CA ARG A 253 15.90 -36.66 10.21
C ARG A 253 14.77 -36.56 9.19
N GLU A 254 14.83 -37.30 8.09
CA GLU A 254 13.72 -37.49 7.16
C GLU A 254 12.55 -38.16 7.88
N SER A 255 12.77 -39.11 8.80
CA SER A 255 11.68 -39.63 9.63
C SER A 255 11.05 -38.57 10.54
N ALA A 256 11.82 -37.61 11.07
CA ALA A 256 11.30 -36.53 11.91
C ALA A 256 10.62 -35.40 11.09
N VAL A 257 11.18 -35.05 9.93
CA VAL A 257 10.60 -34.09 9.00
C VAL A 257 9.36 -34.67 8.34
N ASP A 258 9.38 -35.94 7.95
CA ASP A 258 8.22 -36.67 7.44
C ASP A 258 7.15 -36.83 8.52
N LEU A 259 7.52 -37.10 9.79
CA LEU A 259 6.57 -37.03 10.91
C LEU A 259 5.98 -35.63 11.06
N SER A 260 6.77 -34.56 10.95
CA SER A 260 6.26 -33.18 11.06
C SER A 260 5.35 -32.79 9.89
N ILE A 261 5.65 -33.25 8.67
CA ILE A 261 4.83 -33.05 7.47
C ILE A 261 3.58 -33.92 7.55
N ARG A 262 3.67 -35.14 8.08
CA ARG A 262 2.55 -36.06 8.30
C ARG A 262 1.64 -35.56 9.42
N VAL A 263 2.19 -34.99 10.51
CA VAL A 263 1.44 -34.33 11.58
C VAL A 263 0.81 -33.04 11.06
N ARG A 264 1.54 -32.20 10.32
CA ARG A 264 1.00 -30.96 9.73
C ARG A 264 -0.04 -31.26 8.67
N SER A 265 0.12 -32.29 7.85
CA SER A 265 -0.89 -32.70 6.87
C SER A 265 -2.07 -33.37 7.55
N ARG A 266 -1.89 -34.21 8.57
CA ARG A 266 -2.99 -34.74 9.39
C ARG A 266 -3.75 -33.62 10.11
N LEU A 267 -3.05 -32.63 10.68
CA LEU A 267 -3.63 -31.45 11.31
C LEU A 267 -4.32 -30.54 10.30
N SER A 268 -3.74 -30.38 9.11
CA SER A 268 -4.36 -29.64 8.01
C SER A 268 -5.60 -30.35 7.49
N ILE A 269 -5.56 -31.68 7.38
CA ILE A 269 -6.69 -32.51 6.96
C ILE A 269 -7.78 -32.41 8.03
N THR A 270 -7.48 -32.68 9.31
CA THR A 270 -8.47 -32.56 10.40
C THR A 270 -9.00 -31.13 10.52
N ALA A 271 -8.17 -30.10 10.39
CA ALA A 271 -8.63 -28.72 10.37
C ALA A 271 -9.54 -28.44 9.16
N THR A 272 -9.20 -28.93 7.96
CA THR A 272 -10.06 -28.76 6.77
C THR A 272 -11.37 -29.55 6.85
N THR A 273 -11.42 -30.67 7.59
CA THR A 273 -12.66 -31.44 7.82
C THR A 273 -13.51 -30.87 8.95
N LEU A 274 -12.89 -30.32 10.00
CA LEU A 274 -13.58 -29.74 11.17
C LEU A 274 -14.00 -28.29 10.95
N TRP A 275 -13.26 -27.52 10.15
CA TRP A 275 -13.58 -26.14 9.79
C TRP A 275 -15.01 -25.97 9.23
N PRO A 276 -15.48 -26.78 8.25
CA PRO A 276 -16.84 -26.65 7.74
C PRO A 276 -17.93 -27.05 8.76
N MET A 277 -17.61 -27.84 9.80
CA MET A 277 -18.53 -28.14 10.89
C MET A 277 -18.62 -27.00 11.91
N ILE A 278 -17.50 -26.32 12.20
CA ILE A 278 -17.45 -25.21 13.18
C ILE A 278 -17.91 -23.89 12.55
N GLN A 279 -17.63 -23.68 11.26
CA GLN A 279 -18.01 -22.51 10.47
C GLN A 279 -19.49 -22.09 10.64
N PRO A 280 -20.50 -22.99 10.58
CA PRO A 280 -21.89 -22.59 10.73
C PRO A 280 -22.23 -22.10 12.14
N PHE A 281 -21.55 -22.58 13.18
CA PHE A 281 -21.83 -22.19 14.56
C PHE A 281 -21.14 -20.88 14.97
N THR A 282 -20.06 -20.50 14.28
CA THR A 282 -19.29 -19.29 14.60
C THR A 282 -19.52 -18.17 13.59
N ILE A 283 -19.35 -18.44 12.30
CA ILE A 283 -19.38 -17.39 11.26
C ILE A 283 -20.81 -16.94 10.96
N ARG A 284 -21.80 -17.85 10.92
CA ARG A 284 -23.19 -17.48 10.62
C ARG A 284 -23.81 -16.55 11.67
N PRO A 285 -23.71 -16.80 13.00
CA PRO A 285 -24.25 -15.85 13.97
C PRO A 285 -23.52 -14.50 13.92
N ILE A 286 -22.19 -14.49 13.72
CA ILE A 286 -21.45 -13.23 13.52
C ILE A 286 -21.97 -12.47 12.29
N MET A 287 -22.21 -13.15 11.16
CA MET A 287 -22.78 -12.53 9.97
C MET A 287 -24.19 -11.97 10.21
N VAL A 288 -25.04 -12.68 10.95
CA VAL A 288 -26.38 -12.20 11.33
C VAL A 288 -26.28 -10.96 12.22
N ILE A 289 -25.40 -10.96 13.22
CA ILE A 289 -25.17 -9.78 14.08
C ILE A 289 -24.69 -8.59 13.24
N LEU A 290 -23.72 -8.80 12.35
CA LEU A 290 -23.23 -7.75 11.45
C LEU A 290 -24.31 -7.25 10.50
N PHE A 291 -25.19 -8.13 10.02
CA PHE A 291 -26.32 -7.77 9.17
C PHE A 291 -27.34 -6.91 9.93
N VAL A 292 -27.73 -7.31 11.15
CA VAL A 292 -28.64 -6.52 11.99
C VAL A 292 -28.02 -5.17 12.33
N LEU A 293 -26.75 -5.12 12.71
CA LEU A 293 -26.03 -3.87 12.96
C LEU A 293 -26.03 -2.99 11.71
N ARG A 294 -25.79 -3.56 10.53
CA ARG A 294 -25.80 -2.83 9.26
C ARG A 294 -27.18 -2.27 8.95
N MET A 295 -28.24 -3.04 9.17
CA MET A 295 -29.63 -2.59 9.00
C MET A 295 -29.93 -1.40 9.92
N LEU A 296 -29.53 -1.47 11.19
CA LEU A 296 -29.69 -0.37 12.15
C LEU A 296 -28.96 0.89 11.69
N VAL A 297 -27.70 0.76 11.24
CA VAL A 297 -26.92 1.89 10.71
C VAL A 297 -27.63 2.53 9.51
N GLU A 298 -28.14 1.72 8.58
CA GLU A 298 -28.84 2.23 7.39
C GLU A 298 -30.14 2.94 7.75
N ILE A 299 -30.89 2.44 8.73
CA ILE A 299 -32.10 3.09 9.25
C ILE A 299 -31.76 4.45 9.88
N ILE A 300 -30.67 4.53 10.65
CA ILE A 300 -30.22 5.79 11.25
C ILE A 300 -29.74 6.77 10.19
N LEU A 301 -29.00 6.32 9.17
CA LEU A 301 -28.58 7.17 8.05
C LEU A 301 -29.78 7.68 7.26
N TRP A 302 -30.78 6.83 7.03
CA TRP A 302 -32.01 7.20 6.36
C TRP A 302 -32.80 8.23 7.16
N SER A 303 -32.92 8.05 8.49
CA SER A 303 -33.58 9.03 9.35
C SER A 303 -32.82 10.35 9.39
N LEU A 304 -31.49 10.34 9.50
CA LEU A 304 -30.66 11.56 9.50
C LEU A 304 -30.67 12.31 8.17
N ASN A 305 -30.76 11.60 7.03
CA ASN A 305 -30.85 12.19 5.70
C ASN A 305 -32.28 12.49 5.25
N TRP A 306 -33.26 12.26 6.12
CA TRP A 306 -34.64 12.66 5.86
C TRP A 306 -34.69 14.18 5.72
N LYS A 307 -35.22 14.65 4.59
CA LYS A 307 -35.39 16.07 4.29
C LYS A 307 -36.80 16.51 4.66
N PHE A 308 -36.91 17.65 5.31
CA PHE A 308 -38.23 18.23 5.55
C PHE A 308 -38.91 18.63 4.23
N PRO A 309 -40.25 18.60 4.16
CA PRO A 309 -40.97 19.11 3.00
C PRO A 309 -40.60 20.58 2.72
N ALA A 310 -40.59 21.03 1.46
CA ALA A 310 -40.16 22.40 1.12
C ALA A 310 -40.93 23.53 1.86
N TRP A 311 -42.16 23.25 2.32
CA TRP A 311 -42.98 24.17 3.10
C TRP A 311 -42.61 24.25 4.59
N ALA A 312 -41.80 23.32 5.11
CA ALA A 312 -41.29 23.30 6.48
C ALA A 312 -39.75 23.26 6.46
N PHE A 313 -39.08 24.26 7.05
CA PHE A 313 -37.61 24.33 7.15
C PHE A 313 -36.85 24.25 5.82
N ASN A 314 -37.47 24.64 4.71
CA ASN A 314 -36.80 24.87 3.41
C ASN A 314 -36.01 23.66 2.86
N GLY A 315 -36.40 22.42 3.21
CA GLY A 315 -35.74 21.21 2.70
C GLY A 315 -34.44 20.80 3.39
N ILE A 316 -34.13 21.37 4.56
CA ILE A 316 -32.96 21.01 5.37
C ILE A 316 -33.08 19.54 5.82
N ALA A 317 -31.97 18.79 5.83
CA ALA A 317 -31.94 17.43 6.35
C ALA A 317 -31.83 17.43 7.88
N ILE A 318 -32.38 16.42 8.55
CA ILE A 318 -32.35 16.31 10.03
C ILE A 318 -30.92 16.44 10.57
N LYS A 319 -29.94 15.84 9.88
CA LYS A 319 -28.53 15.96 10.27
C LYS A 319 -28.01 17.39 10.28
N ASP A 320 -28.47 18.25 9.38
CA ASP A 320 -27.94 19.61 9.21
C ASP A 320 -28.51 20.59 10.24
N MET A 321 -29.46 20.15 11.06
CA MET A 321 -29.99 20.94 12.18
C MET A 321 -29.03 20.95 13.38
N THR A 322 -28.18 19.93 13.55
CA THR A 322 -27.32 19.80 14.72
C THR A 322 -25.92 19.36 14.34
N THR A 323 -24.91 19.92 15.00
CA THR A 323 -23.51 19.47 14.84
C THR A 323 -23.34 18.01 15.25
N THR A 324 -24.08 17.55 16.26
CA THR A 324 -24.11 16.14 16.69
C THR A 324 -24.67 15.22 15.61
N GLY A 325 -25.75 15.62 14.94
CA GLY A 325 -26.33 14.86 13.82
C GLY A 325 -25.35 14.73 12.65
N GLN A 326 -24.64 15.80 12.31
CA GLN A 326 -23.57 15.76 11.30
C GLN A 326 -22.42 14.83 11.72
N GLN A 327 -22.00 14.86 12.98
CA GLN A 327 -20.95 13.96 13.46
C GLN A 327 -21.37 12.49 13.43
N ILE A 328 -22.60 12.17 13.82
CA ILE A 328 -23.13 10.80 13.75
C ILE A 328 -23.20 10.33 12.29
N ASP A 329 -23.73 11.14 11.37
CA ASP A 329 -23.78 10.82 9.93
C ASP A 329 -22.37 10.51 9.39
N LEU A 330 -21.39 11.36 9.69
CA LEU A 330 -19.99 11.15 9.28
C LEU A 330 -19.41 9.83 9.81
N ARG A 331 -19.63 9.53 11.10
CA ARG A 331 -19.08 8.31 11.72
C ARG A 331 -19.77 7.04 11.22
N LEU A 332 -21.08 7.08 11.00
CA LEU A 332 -21.83 5.94 10.44
C LEU A 332 -21.43 5.67 8.99
N GLN A 333 -21.26 6.72 8.18
CA GLN A 333 -20.72 6.56 6.82
C GLN A 333 -19.32 5.95 6.84
N GLN A 334 -18.41 6.45 7.69
CA GLN A 334 -17.07 5.87 7.84
C GLN A 334 -17.12 4.38 8.23
N ALA A 335 -17.95 4.00 9.20
CA ALA A 335 -18.15 2.61 9.59
C ALA A 335 -18.66 1.74 8.43
N CYS A 336 -19.53 2.28 7.58
CA CYS A 336 -20.02 1.62 6.38
C CYS A 336 -18.95 1.40 5.31
N PHE A 337 -17.98 2.32 5.20
CA PHE A 337 -16.90 2.24 4.21
C PHE A 337 -15.73 1.35 4.65
N TRP A 338 -15.54 1.13 5.96
CA TRP A 338 -14.41 0.34 6.48
C TRP A 338 -14.29 -1.09 5.95
N PRO A 339 -15.36 -1.92 5.87
CA PRO A 339 -15.22 -3.28 5.36
C PRO A 339 -14.64 -3.30 3.94
N TRP A 340 -15.10 -2.38 3.10
CA TRP A 340 -14.60 -2.22 1.75
C TRP A 340 -13.15 -1.73 1.74
N GLN A 341 -12.80 -0.70 2.52
CA GLN A 341 -11.43 -0.20 2.63
C GLN A 341 -10.47 -1.29 3.12
N TYR A 342 -10.87 -2.07 4.12
CA TYR A 342 -10.11 -3.20 4.64
C TYR A 342 -9.86 -4.27 3.57
N VAL A 343 -10.88 -4.64 2.80
CA VAL A 343 -10.73 -5.57 1.68
C VAL A 343 -9.77 -5.03 0.63
N MET A 344 -9.83 -3.73 0.31
CA MET A 344 -8.91 -3.11 -0.66
C MET A 344 -7.46 -3.12 -0.16
N VAL A 345 -7.23 -2.76 1.09
CA VAL A 345 -5.90 -2.82 1.73
C VAL A 345 -5.37 -4.26 1.70
N ARG A 346 -6.23 -5.26 1.97
CA ARG A 346 -5.84 -6.69 1.94
C ARG A 346 -5.54 -7.22 0.54
N LYS A 347 -6.37 -6.88 -0.45
CA LYS A 347 -6.16 -7.30 -1.86
C LYS A 347 -4.92 -6.68 -2.47
N ARG A 348 -4.58 -5.45 -2.09
CA ARG A 348 -3.45 -4.68 -2.64
C ARG A 348 -2.24 -4.58 -1.72
N ALA A 349 -2.20 -5.37 -0.64
CA ALA A 349 -1.06 -5.42 0.29
C ALA A 349 0.27 -5.77 -0.39
N TRP A 350 0.19 -6.38 -1.58
CA TRP A 350 1.34 -6.83 -2.34
C TRP A 350 2.00 -5.71 -3.15
N THR A 351 1.21 -4.77 -3.67
CA THR A 351 1.66 -3.65 -4.48
C THR A 351 2.15 -2.50 -3.59
N ASN A 352 3.45 -2.24 -3.62
CA ASN A 352 4.09 -1.12 -2.91
C ASN A 352 3.98 0.17 -3.75
N THR A 353 2.78 0.72 -3.84
CA THR A 353 2.50 1.94 -4.62
C THR A 353 2.07 3.08 -3.69
N ALA A 354 2.21 4.32 -4.14
CA ALA A 354 1.73 5.48 -3.38
C ALA A 354 0.24 5.37 -3.03
N ILE A 355 -0.59 4.91 -3.97
CA ILE A 355 -2.04 4.77 -3.79
C ILE A 355 -2.37 3.76 -2.68
N THR A 356 -1.73 2.60 -2.68
CA THR A 356 -2.00 1.55 -1.69
C THR A 356 -1.52 1.94 -0.30
N ARG A 357 -0.43 2.71 -0.23
CA ARG A 357 0.06 3.30 1.03
C ARG A 357 -0.87 4.39 1.55
N ALA A 358 -1.37 5.27 0.69
CA ALA A 358 -2.38 6.26 1.07
C ALA A 358 -3.65 5.58 1.60
N GLN A 359 -4.13 4.52 0.93
CA GLN A 359 -5.29 3.72 1.37
C GLN A 359 -5.06 3.09 2.75
N TYR A 360 -3.87 2.53 2.98
CA TYR A 360 -3.49 2.00 4.29
C TYR A 360 -3.52 3.10 5.37
N ILE A 361 -2.84 4.22 5.13
CA ILE A 361 -2.76 5.32 6.10
C ILE A 361 -4.15 5.87 6.42
N SER A 362 -4.96 6.15 5.40
CA SER A 362 -6.32 6.66 5.58
C SER A 362 -7.18 5.70 6.40
N PHE A 363 -7.16 4.41 6.09
CA PHE A 363 -7.93 3.40 6.83
C PHE A 363 -7.56 3.37 8.32
N TYR A 364 -6.27 3.26 8.64
CA TYR A 364 -5.81 3.19 10.03
C TYR A 364 -6.00 4.51 10.78
N ASN A 365 -5.84 5.66 10.12
CA ASN A 365 -6.11 6.96 10.72
C ASN A 365 -7.60 7.11 11.07
N SER A 366 -8.50 6.72 10.16
CA SER A 366 -9.94 6.71 10.43
C SER A 366 -10.30 5.77 11.58
N MET A 367 -9.73 4.57 11.61
CA MET A 367 -9.95 3.62 12.70
C MET A 367 -9.45 4.15 14.05
N TRP A 368 -8.29 4.80 14.06
CA TRP A 368 -7.70 5.41 15.25
C TRP A 368 -8.56 6.55 15.80
N LEU A 369 -9.05 7.44 14.94
CA LEU A 369 -9.92 8.54 15.36
C LEU A 369 -11.20 8.03 16.02
N VAL A 370 -11.85 7.01 15.46
CA VAL A 370 -13.05 6.43 16.08
C VAL A 370 -12.72 5.69 17.37
N ALA A 371 -11.59 5.00 17.45
CA ALA A 371 -11.15 4.38 18.69
C ALA A 371 -10.96 5.43 19.80
N ASN A 372 -10.36 6.59 19.48
CA ASN A 372 -10.22 7.69 20.43
C ASN A 372 -11.57 8.25 20.86
N ASP A 373 -12.51 8.46 19.93
CA ASP A 373 -13.86 8.93 20.25
C ASP A 373 -14.56 7.96 21.24
N ILE A 374 -14.43 6.65 21.03
CA ILE A 374 -15.00 5.63 21.92
C ILE A 374 -14.31 5.65 23.28
N ILE A 375 -12.98 5.71 23.33
CA ILE A 375 -12.22 5.70 24.59
C ILE A 375 -12.55 6.96 25.40
N ILE A 376 -12.47 8.14 24.79
CA ILE A 376 -12.77 9.41 25.44
C ILE A 376 -14.24 9.45 25.84
N GLY A 377 -15.16 8.99 24.98
CA GLY A 377 -16.58 8.93 25.27
C GLY A 377 -16.90 8.02 26.45
N LEU A 378 -16.27 6.85 26.55
CA LEU A 378 -16.44 5.94 27.68
C LEU A 378 -15.86 6.52 28.97
N VAL A 379 -14.67 7.12 28.92
CA VAL A 379 -14.04 7.74 30.08
C VAL A 379 -14.87 8.91 30.59
N LEU A 380 -15.28 9.81 29.71
CA LEU A 380 -16.10 10.97 30.06
C LEU A 380 -17.49 10.55 30.52
N GLY A 381 -18.13 9.59 29.85
CA GLY A 381 -19.41 9.03 30.25
C GLY A 381 -19.35 8.38 31.63
N SER A 382 -18.34 7.55 31.89
CA SER A 382 -18.13 6.94 33.20
C SER A 382 -17.85 7.99 34.27
N PHE A 383 -17.08 9.02 33.96
CA PHE A 383 -16.79 10.12 34.88
C PHE A 383 -18.07 10.88 35.26
N LEU A 384 -18.91 11.22 34.28
CA LEU A 384 -20.17 11.92 34.52
C LEU A 384 -21.16 11.09 35.33
N ILE A 385 -21.26 9.79 35.05
CA ILE A 385 -22.15 8.88 35.79
C ILE A 385 -21.68 8.76 37.26
N SER A 386 -20.39 8.55 37.48
CA SER A 386 -19.83 8.39 38.83
C SER A 386 -19.90 9.67 39.66
N ASN A 387 -19.78 10.83 39.02
CA ASN A 387 -19.78 12.13 39.69
C ASN A 387 -21.10 12.89 39.46
N ASN A 388 -22.20 12.19 39.15
CA ASN A 388 -23.44 12.82 38.70
C ASN A 388 -23.98 13.91 39.65
N LYS A 389 -23.89 13.70 40.97
CA LYS A 389 -24.34 14.66 41.99
C LYS A 389 -23.47 15.91 41.99
N TYR A 390 -22.15 15.74 42.03
CA TYR A 390 -21.20 16.85 41.99
C TYR A 390 -21.28 17.62 40.66
N MET A 391 -21.41 16.91 39.53
CA MET A 391 -21.63 17.53 38.23
C MET A 391 -22.96 18.26 38.16
N GLY A 392 -24.03 17.71 38.76
CA GLY A 392 -25.32 18.38 38.88
C GLY A 392 -25.23 19.70 39.65
N GLU A 393 -24.55 19.70 40.80
CA GLU A 393 -24.32 20.92 41.61
C GLU A 393 -23.46 21.95 40.87
N VAL A 394 -22.42 21.50 40.15
CA VAL A 394 -21.59 22.37 39.32
C VAL A 394 -22.40 22.98 38.17
N LEU A 395 -23.20 22.18 37.46
CA LEU A 395 -24.08 22.68 36.41
C LEU A 395 -25.12 23.66 36.95
N GLN A 396 -25.71 23.37 38.12
CA GLN A 396 -26.66 24.27 38.77
C GLN A 396 -26.02 25.59 39.22
N ARG A 397 -24.73 25.58 39.56
CA ARG A 397 -23.98 26.80 39.90
C ARG A 397 -23.71 27.71 38.69
N TYR A 398 -23.75 27.17 37.47
CA TYR A 398 -23.66 27.97 36.24
C TYR A 398 -25.05 28.44 35.83
N ASP A 399 -25.48 29.60 36.36
CA ASP A 399 -26.74 30.31 36.06
C ASP A 399 -26.80 30.92 34.62
N TYR A 400 -26.10 30.29 33.68
CA TYR A 400 -25.72 30.87 32.39
C TYR A 400 -26.79 30.77 31.29
N THR A 401 -28.02 30.37 31.61
CA THR A 401 -29.03 30.15 30.56
C THR A 401 -30.03 31.29 30.47
N VAL A 402 -30.80 31.56 31.52
CA VAL A 402 -31.87 32.57 31.46
C VAL A 402 -31.38 33.93 31.97
N ASP A 403 -30.72 33.95 33.13
CA ASP A 403 -30.31 35.20 33.80
C ASP A 403 -29.17 35.89 33.05
N SER A 404 -28.25 35.14 32.46
CA SER A 404 -27.17 35.71 31.65
C SER A 404 -27.66 36.31 30.34
N ILE A 405 -28.60 35.67 29.65
CA ILE A 405 -29.20 36.22 28.42
C ILE A 405 -30.07 37.44 28.76
N SER A 406 -30.81 37.37 29.87
CA SER A 406 -31.60 38.50 30.39
C SER A 406 -30.71 39.68 30.77
N ALA A 407 -29.58 39.45 31.42
CA ALA A 407 -28.59 40.49 31.76
C ALA A 407 -27.96 41.13 30.51
N VAL A 408 -27.70 40.35 29.45
CA VAL A 408 -27.21 40.90 28.17
C VAL A 408 -28.29 41.71 27.47
N LEU A 409 -29.55 41.26 27.47
CA LEU A 409 -30.68 42.01 26.91
C LEU A 409 -30.94 43.31 27.67
N GLU A 410 -30.86 43.27 29.01
CA GLU A 410 -30.95 44.46 29.86
C GLU A 410 -29.77 45.41 29.64
N TRP A 411 -28.55 44.90 29.48
CA TRP A 411 -27.40 45.72 29.14
C TRP A 411 -27.57 46.40 27.76
N LEU A 412 -28.06 45.68 26.76
CA LEU A 412 -28.32 46.19 25.41
C LEU A 412 -29.48 47.20 25.35
N THR A 413 -30.50 47.05 26.20
CA THR A 413 -31.68 47.95 26.28
C THR A 413 -31.56 49.04 27.32
N SER A 414 -30.57 48.97 28.21
CA SER A 414 -30.35 49.98 29.23
C SER A 414 -30.22 51.37 28.59
N LYS A 415 -30.81 52.37 29.23
CA LYS A 415 -30.96 53.78 28.78
C LYS A 415 -29.65 54.52 28.42
N ASN A 416 -28.50 53.85 28.39
CA ASN A 416 -27.27 54.42 27.86
C ASN A 416 -27.36 54.40 26.34
N GLU A 417 -27.31 55.57 25.70
CA GLU A 417 -27.64 55.71 24.28
C GLU A 417 -26.84 54.82 23.34
N TYR A 418 -25.68 54.25 23.75
CA TYR A 418 -24.89 53.31 22.93
C TYR A 418 -24.07 52.34 23.81
N PRO A 419 -24.58 51.16 24.22
CA PRO A 419 -23.78 50.18 24.94
C PRO A 419 -22.58 49.76 24.06
N ALA A 420 -21.36 49.95 24.59
CA ALA A 420 -20.10 49.72 23.88
C ALA A 420 -19.96 50.42 22.51
N GLY A 421 -20.68 51.54 22.27
CA GLY A 421 -20.61 52.29 21.01
C GLY A 421 -21.46 51.72 19.87
N LEU A 422 -22.32 50.74 20.13
CA LEU A 422 -23.26 50.20 19.15
C LEU A 422 -24.42 51.16 18.92
N LYS A 423 -24.53 51.72 17.71
CA LYS A 423 -25.63 52.61 17.30
C LYS A 423 -26.95 51.86 17.16
N LEU A 424 -27.69 51.76 18.27
CA LEU A 424 -29.03 51.15 18.31
C LEU A 424 -30.11 52.21 18.12
N ASN A 425 -31.24 51.81 17.53
CA ASN A 425 -32.37 52.71 17.34
C ASN A 425 -33.09 52.92 18.69
N PRO A 426 -33.25 54.16 19.18
CA PRO A 426 -33.74 54.44 20.53
C PRO A 426 -35.19 53.99 20.76
N GLU A 427 -36.02 53.93 19.72
CA GLU A 427 -37.43 53.54 19.84
C GLU A 427 -37.62 52.03 19.65
N LEU A 428 -36.84 51.41 18.76
CA LEU A 428 -36.98 49.99 18.43
C LEU A 428 -36.26 49.07 19.42
N ASN A 429 -35.14 49.53 19.98
CA ASN A 429 -34.29 48.72 20.87
C ASN A 429 -35.01 48.31 22.17
N PRO A 430 -35.66 49.23 22.92
CA PRO A 430 -36.41 48.84 24.12
C PRO A 430 -37.59 47.92 23.81
N PHE A 431 -38.28 48.14 22.69
CA PHE A 431 -39.39 47.28 22.25
C PHE A 431 -38.92 45.85 21.96
N LEU A 432 -37.87 45.69 21.16
CA LEU A 432 -37.32 44.36 20.82
C LEU A 432 -36.75 43.64 22.04
N GLY A 433 -36.02 44.34 22.92
CA GLY A 433 -35.48 43.68 24.10
C GLY A 433 -36.54 43.30 25.12
N GLN A 434 -37.63 44.05 25.27
CA GLN A 434 -38.78 43.62 26.06
C GLN A 434 -39.49 42.42 25.43
N LEU A 435 -39.67 42.41 24.11
CA LEU A 435 -40.26 41.27 23.39
C LEU A 435 -39.42 40.00 23.54
N PHE A 436 -38.10 40.10 23.39
CA PHE A 436 -37.19 38.96 23.55
C PHE A 436 -37.10 38.50 25.01
N LYS A 437 -37.09 39.43 25.98
CA LYS A 437 -37.13 39.09 27.39
C LYS A 437 -38.42 38.34 27.74
N TRP A 438 -39.57 38.84 27.27
CA TRP A 438 -40.85 38.17 27.43
C TRP A 438 -40.87 36.78 26.80
N LEU A 439 -40.29 36.63 25.60
CA LEU A 439 -40.17 35.32 24.96
C LEU A 439 -39.29 34.38 25.78
N ILE A 440 -38.18 34.86 26.34
CA ILE A 440 -37.31 34.03 27.20
C ILE A 440 -38.06 33.60 28.46
N GLU A 441 -38.77 34.51 29.12
CA GLU A 441 -39.58 34.20 30.31
C GLU A 441 -40.74 33.24 30.02
N LEU A 442 -41.28 33.24 28.80
CA LEU A 442 -42.33 32.30 28.37
C LEU A 442 -41.80 30.86 28.23
N TRP A 443 -40.52 30.70 27.89
CA TRP A 443 -39.88 29.41 27.61
C TRP A 443 -39.01 28.88 28.77
N ALA A 444 -38.71 29.72 29.77
CA ALA A 444 -38.08 29.34 31.04
C ALA A 444 -39.09 28.70 31.99
#